data_AF-A0A3S4KRT9-F1
#
_entry.id   AF-A0A3S4KRT9-F1
#
_cell.length_a   1.000
_cell.length_b   1.000
_cell.length_c   1.000
_cell.angle_alpha   90.00
_cell.angle_beta   90.00
_cell.angle_gamma   90.00
#
_symmetry.space_group_name_H-M   'P 1'
#
loop_
_entity.id
_entity.type
_entity.pdbx_description
1 polymer ?
#
loop_
_entity_poly.entity_id
_entity_poly.type
_entity_poly.pdbx_seq_one_letter_code
_entity_poly.pdbx_strand_id
1 'polypeptide(L)'
;MSKNYHIAVLPGDGIGPEVMTQALKVLDAVRNRFAMRITTSHYDVGGAAIDNHGQPLPPATVEGCEQADAVLFGSVGRSEVGTFTTGPATRTRRTVAFA
;
A
#
# COMPACT_ATOMS: atom_id res chain seq x y z
N MET A 1 10.32 11.53 23.27
CA MET A 1 10.85 10.81 22.09
C MET A 1 9.76 10.84 21.01
N SER A 2 9.93 11.60 19.94
CA SER A 2 8.92 11.63 18.86
C SER A 2 9.08 10.35 18.03
N LYS A 3 8.03 9.51 18.01
CA LYS A 3 8.07 8.20 17.35
C LYS A 3 8.03 8.43 15.83
N ASN A 4 8.97 7.82 15.10
CA ASN A 4 8.94 7.82 13.64
C ASN A 4 8.06 6.66 13.19
N TYR A 5 7.07 6.95 12.35
CA TYR A 5 6.20 5.95 11.74
C TYR A 5 6.56 5.79 10.27
N HIS A 6 6.69 4.55 9.82
CA HIS A 6 6.87 4.22 8.42
C HIS A 6 5.60 3.60 7.84
N ILE A 7 5.14 4.12 6.70
CA ILE A 7 3.92 3.67 6.04
C ILE A 7 4.27 3.19 4.62
N ALA A 8 4.01 1.93 4.34
CA ALA A 8 4.07 1.41 2.97
C ALA A 8 2.81 1.84 2.20
N VAL A 9 3.00 2.48 1.05
CA VAL A 9 1.92 3.01 0.21
C VAL A 9 1.80 2.14 -1.03
N LEU A 10 0.63 1.52 -1.18
CA LEU A 10 0.31 0.57 -2.23
C LEU A 10 -0.87 1.13 -3.03
N PRO A 11 -0.64 2.01 -4.03
CA PRO A 11 -1.72 2.68 -4.75
C PRO A 11 -2.61 1.70 -5.52
N GLY A 12 -2.06 0.58 -6.00
CA GLY A 12 -2.78 -0.41 -6.78
C GLY A 12 -3.21 0.12 -8.16
N ASP A 13 -4.37 -0.34 -8.63
CA ASP A 13 -4.87 -0.15 -9.99
C ASP A 13 -6.19 0.63 -10.05
N GLY A 14 -6.56 1.06 -11.25
CA GLY A 14 -7.81 1.77 -11.51
C GLY A 14 -7.82 3.15 -10.83
N ILE A 15 -8.82 3.41 -9.99
CA ILE A 15 -8.94 4.66 -9.23
C ILE A 15 -7.97 4.75 -8.03
N GLY A 16 -7.28 3.66 -7.70
CA GLY A 16 -6.41 3.54 -6.54
C GLY A 16 -5.36 4.65 -6.43
N PRO A 17 -4.55 4.92 -7.47
CA PRO A 17 -3.57 6.01 -7.47
C PRO A 17 -4.18 7.41 -7.27
N GLU A 18 -5.37 7.66 -7.82
CA GLU A 18 -6.05 8.95 -7.70
C GLU A 18 -6.50 9.22 -6.26
N VAL A 19 -7.13 8.22 -5.64
CA VAL A 19 -7.56 8.29 -4.24
C VAL A 19 -6.33 8.36 -3.31
N MET A 20 -5.29 7.59 -3.62
CA MET A 20 -4.04 7.57 -2.85
C MET A 20 -3.38 8.95 -2.81
N THR A 21 -3.39 9.67 -3.94
CA THR A 21 -2.88 11.04 -4.00
C THR A 21 -3.60 11.97 -3.03
N GLN A 22 -4.91 11.82 -2.85
CA GLN A 22 -5.65 12.62 -1.87
C GLN A 22 -5.39 12.16 -0.43
N ALA A 23 -5.26 10.85 -0.19
CA ALA A 23 -4.91 10.31 1.11
C ALA A 23 -3.56 10.85 1.61
N LEU A 24 -2.56 10.94 0.73
CA LEU A 24 -1.25 11.51 1.05
C LEU A 24 -1.33 13.00 1.43
N LYS A 25 -2.20 13.78 0.79
CA LYS A 25 -2.43 15.18 1.19
C LYS A 25 -3.00 15.30 2.59
N VAL A 26 -3.95 14.43 2.95
CA VAL A 26 -4.51 14.38 4.31
C VAL A 26 -3.43 13.95 5.30
N LEU A 27 -2.61 12.97 4.93
CA LEU A 27 -1.48 12.52 5.75
C LEU A 27 -0.48 13.65 6.01
N ASP A 28 -0.16 14.45 5.00
CA ASP A 28 0.71 15.63 5.14
C ASP A 28 0.10 16.70 6.04
N ALA A 29 -1.21 16.96 5.92
CA ALA A 29 -1.90 17.86 6.84
C ALA A 29 -1.83 17.36 8.30
N VAL A 30 -1.97 16.06 8.51
CA VAL A 30 -1.86 15.41 9.83
C VAL A 30 -0.42 15.48 10.36
N ARG A 31 0.60 15.22 9.52
CA ARG A 31 2.02 15.36 9.87
C ARG A 31 2.31 16.77 10.39
N ASN A 32 1.82 17.79 9.69
CA ASN A 32 2.01 19.19 10.04
C ASN A 32 1.25 19.57 11.32
N ARG A 33 0.00 19.11 11.47
CA ARG A 33 -0.85 19.47 12.62
C ARG A 33 -0.37 18.85 13.93
N PHE A 34 0.09 17.61 13.90
CA PHE A 34 0.47 16.87 15.11
C PHE A 34 1.99 16.75 15.31
N ALA A 35 2.79 17.41 14.46
CA ALA A 35 4.25 17.33 14.44
C ALA A 35 4.77 15.86 14.46
N MET A 36 4.04 14.97 13.76
CA MET A 36 4.39 13.55 13.68
C MET A 36 5.41 13.31 12.57
N ARG A 37 6.42 12.50 12.87
CA ARG A 37 7.40 12.05 11.88
C ARG A 37 6.86 10.82 11.18
N ILE A 38 6.23 11.03 10.03
CA ILE A 38 5.74 9.96 9.17
C ILE A 38 6.58 9.93 7.89
N THR A 39 7.06 8.74 7.55
CA THR A 39 7.80 8.45 6.32
C THR A 39 6.97 7.48 5.49
N THR A 40 6.95 7.67 4.17
CA THR A 40 6.18 6.84 3.25
C THR A 40 7.07 6.27 2.16
N SER A 41 6.82 5.02 1.77
CA SER A 41 7.51 4.35 0.66
C SER A 41 6.48 3.73 -0.26
N HIS A 42 6.62 3.95 -1.56
CA HIS A 42 5.66 3.47 -2.56
C HIS A 42 6.12 2.12 -3.10
N TYR A 43 5.17 1.20 -3.25
CA TYR A 43 5.42 -0.12 -3.79
C TYR A 43 4.32 -0.52 -4.78
N ASP A 44 4.70 -1.28 -5.80
CA ASP A 44 3.77 -1.76 -6.81
C ASP A 44 2.98 -2.97 -6.29
N VAL A 45 1.68 -3.01 -6.61
CA VAL A 45 0.81 -4.15 -6.33
C VAL A 45 -0.28 -4.26 -7.39
N GLY A 46 -0.76 -5.47 -7.67
CA GLY A 46 -1.87 -5.70 -8.59
C GLY A 46 -1.44 -5.73 -10.07
N GLY A 47 -2.28 -5.19 -10.94
CA GLY A 47 -2.05 -5.08 -12.38
C GLY A 47 -0.79 -4.31 -12.71
N ALA A 48 -0.56 -3.16 -12.07
CA ALA A 48 0.66 -2.36 -12.21
C ALA A 48 1.92 -3.17 -11.85
N ALA A 49 1.83 -4.05 -10.85
CA ALA A 49 2.94 -4.94 -10.51
C ALA A 49 3.12 -6.08 -11.51
N ILE A 50 2.04 -6.62 -12.07
CA ILE A 50 2.11 -7.59 -13.16
C ILE A 50 2.81 -6.97 -14.37
N ASP A 51 2.42 -5.75 -14.74
CA ASP A 51 2.97 -5.06 -15.90
C ASP A 51 4.45 -4.72 -15.71
N ASN A 52 4.85 -4.27 -14.51
CA ASN A 52 6.24 -3.85 -14.23
C ASN A 52 7.18 -5.00 -13.85
N HIS A 53 6.69 -6.01 -13.11
CA HIS A 53 7.51 -7.05 -12.46
C HIS A 53 7.12 -8.47 -12.88
N GLY A 54 6.10 -8.64 -13.72
CA GLY A 54 5.59 -9.94 -14.15
C GLY A 54 4.83 -10.72 -13.07
N GLN A 55 4.57 -10.10 -11.91
CA GLN A 55 3.90 -10.74 -10.78
C GLN A 55 3.01 -9.76 -10.01
N PRO A 56 1.84 -10.19 -9.51
CA PRO A 56 0.87 -9.30 -8.84
C PRO A 56 1.33 -8.77 -7.49
N LEU A 57 2.28 -9.46 -6.85
CA LEU A 57 2.82 -9.05 -5.55
C LEU A 57 4.33 -9.34 -5.53
N PRO A 58 5.17 -8.34 -5.87
CA PRO A 58 6.62 -8.49 -5.86
C PRO A 58 7.16 -8.76 -4.44
N PRO A 59 8.22 -9.56 -4.28
CA PRO A 59 8.87 -9.79 -2.99
C PRO A 59 9.30 -8.47 -2.33
N ALA A 60 9.81 -7.51 -3.11
CA ALA A 60 10.18 -6.18 -2.63
C ALA A 60 8.99 -5.43 -1.99
N THR A 61 7.78 -5.62 -2.52
CA THR A 61 6.56 -5.05 -1.95
C THR A 61 6.23 -5.67 -0.60
N VAL A 62 6.39 -7.00 -0.47
CA VAL A 62 6.17 -7.71 0.80
C VAL A 62 7.19 -7.29 1.85
N GLU A 63 8.48 -7.28 1.51
CA GLU A 63 9.55 -6.82 2.40
C GLU A 63 9.33 -5.37 2.86
N GLY A 64 8.91 -4.50 1.93
CA GLY A 64 8.57 -3.12 2.23
C GLY A 64 7.39 -2.97 3.20
N CYS A 65 6.39 -3.86 3.11
CA CYS A 65 5.26 -3.89 4.04
C CYS A 65 5.64 -4.44 5.41
N GLU A 66 6.54 -5.43 5.46
CA GLU A 66 7.01 -6.02 6.72
C GLU A 66 7.88 -5.04 7.53
N GLN A 67 8.62 -4.17 6.85
CA GLN A 67 9.42 -3.12 7.48
C GLN A 67 8.59 -1.91 7.93
N ALA A 68 7.35 -1.78 7.42
CA ALA A 68 6.48 -0.66 7.73
C ALA A 68 5.68 -0.88 9.02
N ASP A 69 5.38 0.21 9.72
CA ASP A 69 4.47 0.20 10.87
C ASP A 69 3.01 0.01 10.45
N ALA A 70 2.66 0.51 9.26
CA ALA A 70 1.33 0.42 8.68
C ALA A 70 1.39 0.35 7.15
N VAL A 71 0.31 -0.16 6.56
CA VAL A 71 0.17 -0.26 5.10
C VAL A 71 -1.05 0.54 4.68
N LEU A 72 -0.86 1.51 3.79
CA LEU A 72 -1.90 2.28 3.14
C LEU A 72 -2.16 1.67 1.76
N PHE A 73 -3.27 0.94 1.67
CA PHE A 73 -3.64 0.17 0.49
C PHE A 73 -4.76 0.87 -0.29
N GLY A 74 -4.58 1.02 -1.59
CA GLY A 74 -5.58 1.56 -2.52
C GLY A 74 -6.54 0.48 -3.00
N SER A 75 -6.86 0.50 -4.29
CA SER A 75 -7.67 -0.55 -4.93
C SER A 75 -6.80 -1.45 -5.77
N VAL A 76 -7.00 -2.76 -5.68
CA VAL A 76 -6.43 -3.71 -6.65
C VAL A 76 -7.59 -4.40 -7.35
N GLY A 77 -7.62 -4.27 -8.67
CA GLY A 77 -8.65 -4.88 -9.51
C GLY A 77 -8.32 -6.35 -9.77
N ARG A 78 -9.33 -7.20 -9.76
CA ARG A 78 -9.22 -8.57 -10.26
C ARG A 78 -9.38 -8.52 -11.78
N SER A 79 -8.28 -8.36 -12.51
CA SER A 79 -8.30 -8.65 -13.95
C SER A 79 -8.53 -10.15 -14.13
N GLU A 80 -9.60 -10.52 -14.82
CA GLU A 80 -10.05 -11.89 -15.09
C GLU A 80 -9.09 -12.75 -15.95
N VAL A 81 -7.85 -12.30 -16.13
CA VAL A 81 -6.77 -13.07 -16.76
C VAL A 81 -5.79 -13.51 -15.67
N GLY A 82 -5.93 -14.77 -15.24
CA GLY A 82 -4.99 -15.43 -14.35
C GLY A 82 -5.50 -15.55 -12.92
N THR A 83 -6.11 -16.70 -12.65
CA THR A 83 -6.41 -17.28 -11.34
C THR A 83 -5.47 -16.77 -10.23
N PHE A 84 -5.94 -15.82 -9.41
CA PHE A 84 -5.49 -15.77 -8.02
C PHE A 84 -5.94 -17.08 -7.39
N THR A 85 -5.06 -18.08 -7.39
CA THR A 85 -5.21 -19.23 -6.50
C THR A 85 -5.22 -18.62 -5.11
N THR A 86 -6.37 -18.68 -4.46
CA THR A 86 -6.59 -18.22 -3.10
C THR A 86 -5.71 -19.04 -2.15
N GLY A 87 -4.42 -18.72 -2.09
CA GLY A 87 -3.55 -19.03 -0.96
C GLY A 87 -4.00 -18.17 0.24
N PRO A 88 -3.69 -18.57 1.48
CA PRO A 88 -4.32 -18.03 2.67
C PRO A 88 -3.95 -16.56 2.89
N ALA A 89 -4.71 -15.64 2.30
CA ALA A 89 -4.65 -14.20 2.52
C ALA A 89 -5.22 -13.80 3.89
N THR A 90 -4.90 -14.58 4.93
CA THR A 90 -5.35 -14.39 6.32
C THR A 90 -4.22 -14.06 7.28
N ARG A 91 -3.01 -13.73 6.80
CA ARG A 91 -1.84 -13.49 7.65
C ARG A 91 -1.20 -12.10 7.55
N THR A 92 -1.99 -11.05 7.34
CA THR A 92 -1.52 -9.68 7.58
C THR A 92 -2.58 -8.89 8.34
N ARG A 93 -2.76 -9.23 9.61
CA ARG A 93 -3.54 -8.43 10.57
C ARG A 93 -2.80 -7.13 10.87
N ARG A 94 -2.83 -6.16 9.95
CA ARG A 94 -2.50 -4.73 10.15
C ARG A 94 -2.81 -3.84 8.93
N THR A 95 -3.62 -4.31 7.98
CA THR A 95 -4.05 -3.48 6.84
C THR A 95 -5.11 -2.50 7.29
N VAL A 96 -4.81 -1.20 7.29
CA VAL A 96 -5.85 -0.16 7.31
C VAL A 96 -6.34 -0.04 5.87
N ALA A 97 -7.31 -0.89 5.51
CA ALA A 97 -8.02 -0.76 4.25
C ALA A 97 -9.02 0.39 4.41
N PHE A 98 -8.82 1.48 3.67
CA PHE A 98 -9.88 2.44 3.43
C PHE A 98 -10.85 1.78 2.45
N ALA A 99 -11.92 1.20 2.99
CA ALA A 99 -13.12 0.82 2.24
C ALA A 99 -14.11 1.99 2.27
#